data_AF-A0A2N8MT92-F1
#
_entry.id   AF-A0A2N8MT92-F1
#
_cell.length_a   1.000
_cell.length_b   1.000
_cell.length_c   1.000
_cell.angle_alpha   90.00
_cell.angle_beta   90.00
_cell.angle_gamma   90.00
#
_symmetry.space_group_name_H-M   'P 1'
#
loop_
_entity.id
_entity.type
_entity.pdbx_description
1 polymer ?
#
loop_
_entity_poly.entity_id
_entity_poly.type
_entity_poly.pdbx_seq_one_letter_code
_entity_poly.pdbx_strand_id
1 'polypeptide(L)'
;MTGPIWLNLALIAFTAAVFRSAPALARPTLPFGVRIPAGRTAEPVIVLVRLRYNQGIVAAALLAIAAVLFAWLAPDVVLIGLVVACSLLGALAHRSIVAAKREGAWYAGTRQAVAADTSLRSDPVRPQWILLVPAGLLAIVTAAIGLFQDTAAFSTVFAQVLTVVLISLLAVAIPRARPEIDAAQPSVSASRYREYLHGVLSLLLVSAGCVNATLLVVSLQLWEVVETSVPVTIVAYLPLVAAFVAWLAFSVRAGDAGHRLSPTGDEAETPYEQRDDDRFWHAAGMVYLNRNDPALLVHRRVGTYWTLNLGHPIAWLVLAAVAVAGVLAGTGVVTLPAKGA
;
A
#
# COMPACT_ATOMS: atom_id res chain seq x y z
N MET A 1 25.94 10.74 -6.89
CA MET A 1 26.27 11.47 -5.65
C MET A 1 25.68 10.69 -4.48
N THR A 2 26.50 10.07 -3.64
CA THR A 2 26.01 9.41 -2.42
C THR A 2 25.54 10.49 -1.46
N GLY A 3 24.25 10.49 -1.11
CA GLY A 3 23.71 11.40 -0.08
C GLY A 3 24.43 11.23 1.26
N PRO A 4 24.20 12.13 2.23
CA PRO A 4 24.89 12.07 3.50
C PRO A 4 24.64 10.74 4.21
N ILE A 5 25.67 10.18 4.86
CA ILE A 5 25.63 8.83 5.45
C ILE A 5 24.41 8.63 6.37
N TRP A 6 24.06 9.65 7.17
CA TRP A 6 22.91 9.61 8.08
C TRP A 6 21.59 9.34 7.36
N LEU A 7 21.42 9.81 6.12
CA LEU A 7 20.21 9.58 5.33
C LEU A 7 20.11 8.10 4.93
N ASN A 8 21.22 7.49 4.52
CA ASN A 8 21.26 6.07 4.18
C ASN A 8 20.95 5.20 5.41
N LEU A 9 21.49 5.55 6.58
CA LEU A 9 21.18 4.87 7.84
C LEU A 9 19.71 5.01 8.21
N ALA A 10 19.13 6.20 8.05
CA ALA A 10 17.70 6.44 8.29
C ALA A 10 16.83 5.60 7.34
N LEU A 11 17.19 5.49 6.05
CA LEU A 11 16.47 4.68 5.07
C LEU A 11 16.54 3.17 5.40
N ILE A 12 17.70 2.69 5.85
CA ILE A 12 17.87 1.30 6.31
C ILE A 12 16.97 1.04 7.52
N ALA A 13 17.02 1.91 8.53
CA ALA A 13 16.21 1.79 9.74
C ALA A 13 14.70 1.82 9.42
N PHE A 14 14.29 2.75 8.55
CA PHE A 14 12.91 2.86 8.09
C PHE A 14 12.44 1.60 7.36
N THR A 15 13.24 1.09 6.43
CA THR A 15 12.93 -0.14 5.67
C THR A 15 12.77 -1.33 6.61
N ALA A 16 13.70 -1.53 7.54
CA ALA A 16 13.62 -2.60 8.52
C ALA A 16 12.37 -2.46 9.43
N ALA A 17 12.03 -1.25 9.85
CA ALA A 17 10.84 -0.97 10.66
C ALA A 17 9.54 -1.32 9.90
N VAL A 18 9.43 -0.94 8.63
CA VAL A 18 8.28 -1.27 7.78
C VAL A 18 8.11 -2.79 7.69
N PHE A 19 9.16 -3.54 7.32
CA PHE A 19 9.08 -5.00 7.21
C PHE A 19 8.79 -5.69 8.54
N ARG A 20 9.35 -5.19 9.65
CA ARG A 20 9.11 -5.74 10.99
C ARG A 20 7.68 -5.45 11.50
N SER A 21 7.08 -4.34 11.09
CA SER A 21 5.71 -3.98 11.49
C SER A 21 4.65 -4.81 10.75
N ALA A 22 4.94 -5.31 9.55
CA ALA A 22 3.97 -5.99 8.68
C ALA A 22 3.22 -7.16 9.37
N PRO A 23 3.87 -8.10 10.09
CA PRO A 23 3.16 -9.18 10.79
C PRO A 23 2.29 -8.70 11.95
N ALA A 24 2.57 -7.53 12.52
CA ALA A 24 1.73 -6.95 13.57
C ALA A 24 0.45 -6.37 13.00
N LEU A 25 0.52 -5.75 11.81
CA LEU A 25 -0.61 -5.10 11.14
C LEU A 25 -1.50 -6.07 10.36
N ALA A 26 -0.99 -7.26 10.04
CA ALA A 26 -1.74 -8.31 9.36
C ALA A 26 -2.87 -8.87 10.23
N ARG A 27 -3.93 -9.36 9.58
CA ARG A 27 -5.04 -10.05 10.24
C ARG A 27 -4.56 -11.34 10.93
N PRO A 28 -5.07 -11.69 12.12
CA PRO A 28 -4.67 -12.91 12.83
C PRO A 28 -4.87 -14.21 12.03
N THR A 29 -5.90 -14.26 11.18
CA THR A 29 -6.23 -15.40 10.32
C THR A 29 -5.45 -15.43 8.99
N LEU A 30 -4.54 -14.48 8.78
CA LEU A 30 -3.68 -14.40 7.58
C LEU A 30 -2.19 -14.17 7.91
N PRO A 31 -1.58 -14.96 8.82
CA PRO A 31 -0.16 -14.80 9.13
C PRO A 31 0.69 -15.06 7.90
N PHE A 32 1.51 -14.06 7.52
CA PHE A 32 2.35 -14.10 6.31
C PHE A 32 1.56 -14.47 5.04
N GLY A 33 0.28 -14.10 4.97
CA GLY A 33 -0.57 -14.32 3.80
C GLY A 33 -1.11 -15.73 3.62
N VAL A 34 -0.92 -16.61 4.61
CA VAL A 34 -1.50 -17.96 4.63
C VAL A 34 -2.84 -17.90 5.35
N ARG A 35 -3.94 -18.37 4.73
CA ARG A 35 -5.24 -18.37 5.40
C ARG A 35 -5.33 -19.52 6.39
N ILE A 36 -5.71 -19.23 7.62
CA ILE A 36 -5.83 -20.20 8.70
C ILE A 36 -7.18 -20.07 9.42
N PRO A 37 -7.72 -21.15 10.00
CA PRO A 37 -8.94 -21.10 10.82
C PRO A 37 -8.76 -20.23 12.08
N ALA A 38 -9.84 -19.60 12.54
CA ALA A 38 -9.81 -18.70 13.71
C ALA A 38 -9.27 -19.40 14.97
N GLY A 39 -9.67 -20.65 15.20
CA GLY A 39 -9.23 -21.46 16.34
C GLY A 39 -7.75 -21.85 16.34
N ARG A 40 -7.02 -21.64 15.24
CA ARG A 40 -5.59 -22.00 15.09
C ARG A 40 -4.65 -20.79 15.11
N THR A 41 -5.18 -19.59 15.36
CA THR A 41 -4.38 -18.34 15.36
C THR A 41 -3.34 -18.28 16.48
N ALA A 42 -3.54 -19.04 17.57
CA ALA A 42 -2.64 -19.11 18.72
C ALA A 42 -1.64 -20.27 18.67
N GLU A 43 -1.51 -20.98 17.53
CA GLU A 43 -0.59 -22.10 17.40
C GLU A 43 0.88 -21.68 17.65
N PRO A 44 1.66 -22.42 18.45
CA PRO A 44 3.04 -22.05 18.81
C PRO A 44 3.97 -21.84 17.60
N VAL A 45 3.71 -22.55 16.50
CA VAL A 45 4.46 -22.41 15.25
C VAL A 45 4.37 -20.99 14.68
N ILE A 46 3.21 -20.33 14.79
CA ILE A 46 3.00 -18.97 14.27
C ILE A 46 3.84 -17.97 15.07
N VAL A 47 3.85 -18.12 16.40
CA VAL A 47 4.65 -17.30 17.31
C VAL A 47 6.15 -17.46 17.01
N LEU A 48 6.61 -18.71 16.87
CA LEU A 48 8.01 -19.01 16.58
C LEU A 48 8.46 -18.45 15.22
N VAL A 49 7.63 -18.60 14.19
CA VAL A 49 7.92 -18.06 12.84
C VAL A 49 8.00 -16.54 12.88
N ARG A 50 7.09 -15.87 13.60
CA ARG A 50 7.12 -14.40 13.77
C ARG A 50 8.37 -13.92 14.50
N LEU A 51 8.80 -14.63 15.54
CA LEU A 51 10.04 -14.31 16.26
C LEU A 51 11.26 -14.45 15.36
N ARG A 52 11.40 -15.58 14.66
CA ARG A 52 12.52 -15.84 13.73
C ARG A 52 12.56 -14.80 12.60
N TYR A 53 11.41 -14.47 12.02
CA TYR A 53 11.31 -13.41 11.02
C TYR A 53 11.82 -12.07 11.59
N ASN A 54 11.31 -11.63 12.74
CA ASN A 54 11.72 -10.36 13.34
C ASN A 54 13.21 -10.30 13.72
N GLN A 55 13.77 -11.40 14.22
CA GLN A 55 15.20 -11.52 14.49
C GLN A 55 16.03 -11.45 13.20
N GLY A 56 15.59 -12.14 12.15
CA GLY A 56 16.22 -12.09 10.83
C GLY A 56 16.24 -10.68 10.24
N ILE A 57 15.15 -9.92 10.35
CA ILE A 57 15.08 -8.52 9.88
C ILE A 57 16.10 -7.64 10.63
N VAL A 58 16.25 -7.81 11.95
CA VAL A 58 17.25 -7.06 12.72
C VAL A 58 18.66 -7.41 12.30
N ALA A 59 18.97 -8.70 12.15
CA ALA A 59 20.28 -9.14 11.70
C ALA A 59 20.62 -8.57 10.31
N ALA A 60 19.67 -8.64 9.36
CA ALA A 60 19.84 -8.07 8.03
C ALA A 60 20.05 -6.54 8.07
N ALA A 61 19.32 -5.82 8.92
CA ALA A 61 19.48 -4.38 9.08
C ALA A 61 20.83 -4.00 9.68
N LEU A 62 21.32 -4.73 10.69
CA LEU A 62 22.64 -4.51 11.29
C LEU A 62 23.77 -4.77 10.27
N LEU A 63 23.64 -5.82 9.46
CA LEU A 63 24.58 -6.11 8.37
C LEU A 63 24.55 -5.00 7.31
N ALA A 64 23.38 -4.49 6.95
CA ALA A 64 23.24 -3.36 6.03
C ALA A 64 23.88 -2.07 6.58
N ILE A 65 23.67 -1.77 7.86
CA ILE A 65 24.31 -0.63 8.54
C ILE A 65 25.83 -0.79 8.49
N ALA A 66 26.36 -1.97 8.84
CA ALA A 66 27.79 -2.23 8.78
C ALA A 66 28.34 -2.07 7.36
N ALA A 67 27.66 -2.62 6.35
CA ALA A 67 28.08 -2.51 4.95
C ALA A 67 28.18 -1.04 4.47
N VAL A 68 27.28 -0.16 4.92
CA VAL A 68 27.35 1.28 4.62
C VAL A 68 28.47 1.96 5.40
N LEU A 69 28.59 1.70 6.72
CA LEU A 69 29.58 2.36 7.58
C LEU A 69 31.02 2.01 7.20
N PHE A 70 31.26 0.75 6.81
CA PHE A 70 32.58 0.28 6.36
C PHE A 70 32.79 0.43 4.84
N ALA A 71 31.86 1.08 4.14
CA ALA A 71 31.92 1.29 2.69
C ALA A 71 32.17 -0.01 1.88
N TRP A 72 31.63 -1.14 2.34
CA TRP A 72 31.77 -2.43 1.65
C TRP A 72 31.06 -2.43 0.30
N LEU A 73 29.91 -1.75 0.22
CA LEU A 73 29.02 -1.69 -0.93
C LEU A 73 28.43 -0.28 -1.06
N ALA A 74 27.98 0.07 -2.26
CA ALA A 74 27.26 1.32 -2.48
C ALA A 74 25.91 1.32 -1.72
N PRO A 75 25.48 2.45 -1.11
CA PRO A 75 24.29 2.48 -0.24
C PRO A 75 22.98 2.03 -0.91
N ASP A 76 22.82 2.34 -2.18
CA ASP A 76 21.71 1.91 -3.03
C ASP A 76 21.69 0.38 -3.20
N VAL A 77 22.85 -0.23 -3.45
CA VAL A 77 22.99 -1.70 -3.52
C VAL A 77 22.67 -2.34 -2.16
N VAL A 78 23.14 -1.73 -1.07
CA VAL A 78 22.82 -2.20 0.29
C VAL A 78 21.33 -2.15 0.58
N LEU A 79 20.65 -1.05 0.22
CA LEU A 79 19.22 -0.90 0.43
C LEU A 79 18.41 -1.91 -0.38
N ILE A 80 18.77 -2.13 -1.66
CA ILE A 80 18.16 -3.16 -2.51
C ILE A 80 18.38 -4.54 -1.89
N GLY A 81 19.61 -4.86 -1.48
CA GLY A 81 19.96 -6.11 -0.83
C GLY A 81 19.14 -6.35 0.45
N LEU A 82 18.94 -5.32 1.27
CA LEU A 82 18.09 -5.38 2.46
C LEU A 82 16.64 -5.69 2.11
N VAL A 83 16.04 -5.02 1.12
CA VAL A 83 14.66 -5.28 0.68
C VAL A 83 14.51 -6.72 0.19
N VAL A 84 15.48 -7.22 -0.58
CA VAL A 84 15.49 -8.61 -1.06
C VAL A 84 15.59 -9.59 0.10
N ALA A 85 16.52 -9.37 1.04
CA ALA A 85 16.70 -10.22 2.22
C ALA A 85 15.42 -10.27 3.08
N CYS A 86 14.82 -9.12 3.36
CA CYS A 86 13.56 -9.02 4.11
C CYS A 86 12.41 -9.77 3.39
N SER A 87 12.33 -9.64 2.07
CA SER A 87 11.31 -10.32 1.26
C SER A 87 11.49 -11.84 1.26
N LEU A 88 12.74 -12.32 1.20
CA LEU A 88 13.08 -13.74 1.29
C LEU A 88 12.73 -14.31 2.68
N LEU A 89 13.03 -13.58 3.76
CA LEU A 89 12.63 -13.96 5.12
C LEU A 89 11.10 -14.09 5.23
N GLY A 90 10.35 -13.16 4.64
CA GLY A 90 8.88 -13.24 4.56
C GLY A 90 8.39 -14.46 3.77
N ALA A 91 9.04 -14.79 2.65
CA ALA A 91 8.72 -15.97 1.86
C ALA A 91 9.02 -17.29 2.59
N LEU A 92 10.11 -17.35 3.35
CA LEU A 92 10.45 -18.49 4.21
C LEU A 92 9.42 -18.66 5.34
N ALA A 93 9.03 -17.56 5.98
CA ALA A 93 7.97 -17.55 6.98
C ALA A 93 6.64 -18.06 6.40
N HIS A 94 6.24 -17.56 5.23
CA HIS A 94 5.06 -18.05 4.51
C HIS A 94 5.13 -19.56 4.26
N ARG A 95 6.24 -20.06 3.72
CA ARG A 95 6.43 -21.50 3.44
C ARG A 95 6.33 -22.36 4.70
N SER A 96 6.90 -21.90 5.82
CA SER A 96 6.86 -22.63 7.09
C SER A 96 5.44 -22.78 7.63
N ILE A 97 4.60 -21.75 7.49
CA ILE A 97 3.20 -21.81 7.93
C ILE A 97 2.37 -22.67 6.97
N VAL A 98 2.61 -22.60 5.66
CA VAL A 98 1.98 -23.50 4.67
C VAL A 98 2.29 -24.97 4.99
N ALA A 99 3.55 -25.29 5.33
CA ALA A 99 3.95 -26.64 5.72
C ALA A 99 3.21 -27.11 6.98
N ALA A 100 3.23 -26.30 8.05
CA ALA A 100 2.54 -26.62 9.30
C ALA A 100 1.01 -26.79 9.11
N LYS A 101 0.40 -25.94 8.29
CA LYS A 101 -1.03 -26.02 7.94
C LYS A 101 -1.38 -27.33 7.22
N ARG A 102 -0.51 -27.79 6.32
CA ARG A 102 -0.69 -29.05 5.58
C ARG A 102 -0.47 -30.26 6.48
N GLU A 103 0.61 -30.28 7.24
CA GLU A 103 0.97 -31.37 8.16
C GLU A 103 -0.07 -31.55 9.26
N GLY A 104 -0.54 -30.45 9.86
CA GLY A 104 -1.56 -30.49 10.90
C GLY A 104 -3.00 -30.59 10.37
N ALA A 105 -3.18 -30.66 9.04
CA ALA A 105 -4.49 -30.68 8.38
C ALA A 105 -5.48 -29.67 8.99
N TRP A 106 -5.09 -28.40 9.11
CA TRP A 106 -5.81 -27.43 9.96
C TRP A 106 -7.28 -27.17 9.59
N TYR A 107 -7.66 -27.47 8.34
CA TYR A 107 -9.05 -27.37 7.86
C TYR A 107 -9.84 -28.68 7.96
N ALA A 108 -9.24 -29.78 8.46
CA ALA A 108 -9.94 -31.04 8.64
C ALA A 108 -11.04 -30.88 9.69
N GLY A 109 -12.27 -31.27 9.33
CA GLY A 109 -13.43 -31.17 10.21
C GLY A 109 -14.03 -29.76 10.33
N THR A 110 -13.49 -28.74 9.66
CA THR A 110 -14.10 -27.40 9.65
C THR A 110 -15.14 -27.29 8.54
N ARG A 111 -16.21 -26.55 8.81
CA ARG A 111 -17.22 -26.22 7.80
C ARG A 111 -16.80 -24.95 7.09
N GLN A 112 -16.36 -25.06 5.85
CA GLN A 112 -15.89 -23.88 5.11
C GLN A 112 -17.03 -23.18 4.37
N ALA A 113 -17.11 -21.86 4.49
CA ALA A 113 -18.05 -21.05 3.72
C ALA A 113 -17.35 -19.81 3.12
N VAL A 114 -18.05 -19.16 2.19
CA VAL A 114 -17.70 -17.85 1.68
C VAL A 114 -18.87 -16.95 1.99
N ALA A 115 -18.68 -15.99 2.89
CA ALA A 115 -19.65 -14.94 3.14
C ALA A 115 -19.52 -13.85 2.07
N ALA A 116 -20.66 -13.36 1.59
CA ALA A 116 -20.73 -12.24 0.69
C ALA A 116 -21.86 -11.31 1.14
N ASP A 117 -21.49 -10.09 1.52
CA ASP A 117 -22.47 -9.03 1.74
C ASP A 117 -22.75 -8.33 0.39
N THR A 118 -23.96 -8.54 -0.14
CA THR A 118 -24.41 -7.92 -1.40
C THR A 118 -24.60 -6.41 -1.27
N SER A 119 -24.80 -5.90 -0.05
CA SER A 119 -24.98 -4.46 0.22
C SER A 119 -23.75 -3.66 -0.17
N LEU A 120 -22.55 -4.25 -0.09
CA LEU A 120 -21.30 -3.62 -0.53
C LEU A 120 -21.28 -3.34 -2.04
N ARG A 121 -22.11 -4.05 -2.82
CA ARG A 121 -22.26 -3.81 -4.25
C ARG A 121 -23.47 -2.95 -4.60
N SER A 122 -24.60 -3.14 -3.93
CA SER A 122 -25.82 -2.36 -4.19
C SER A 122 -25.77 -0.95 -3.60
N ASP A 123 -25.10 -0.78 -2.46
CA ASP A 123 -24.84 0.50 -1.80
C ASP A 123 -23.34 0.60 -1.46
N PRO A 124 -22.49 0.88 -2.46
CA PRO A 124 -21.04 0.98 -2.24
C PRO A 124 -20.70 2.22 -1.42
N VAL A 125 -19.60 2.12 -0.66
CA VAL A 125 -19.02 3.26 0.06
C VAL A 125 -18.68 4.38 -0.94
N ARG A 126 -19.31 5.53 -0.76
CA ARG A 126 -19.17 6.67 -1.68
C ARG A 126 -17.93 7.51 -1.31
N PRO A 127 -17.03 7.79 -2.26
CA PRO A 127 -15.92 8.71 -2.02
C PRO A 127 -16.44 10.10 -1.66
N GLN A 128 -15.82 10.73 -0.67
CA GLN A 128 -16.14 12.09 -0.25
C GLN A 128 -15.47 13.10 -1.19
N TRP A 129 -16.00 13.25 -2.41
CA TRP A 129 -15.40 14.06 -3.48
C TRP A 129 -15.06 15.50 -3.09
N ILE A 130 -15.73 16.06 -2.08
CA ILE A 130 -15.39 17.37 -1.51
C ILE A 130 -13.93 17.45 -1.01
N LEU A 131 -13.36 16.34 -0.55
CA LEU A 131 -11.96 16.27 -0.10
C LEU A 131 -10.95 16.38 -1.25
N LEU A 132 -11.38 16.19 -2.50
CA LEU A 132 -10.53 16.35 -3.69
C LEU A 132 -10.49 17.81 -4.18
N VAL A 133 -11.44 18.64 -3.74
CA VAL A 133 -11.54 20.05 -4.17
C VAL A 133 -10.24 20.83 -3.93
N PRO A 134 -9.55 20.72 -2.78
CA PRO A 134 -8.26 21.40 -2.58
C PRO A 134 -7.22 21.01 -3.63
N ALA A 135 -7.15 19.74 -4.03
CA ALA A 135 -6.21 19.29 -5.05
C ALA A 135 -6.50 19.93 -6.42
N GLY A 136 -7.78 19.99 -6.81
CA GLY A 136 -8.21 20.65 -8.05
C GLY A 136 -7.96 22.16 -8.03
N LEU A 137 -8.28 22.84 -6.92
CA LEU A 137 -8.03 24.27 -6.74
C LEU A 137 -6.54 24.59 -6.82
N LEU A 138 -5.68 23.78 -6.18
CA LEU A 138 -4.23 23.95 -6.26
C LEU A 138 -3.72 23.80 -7.70
N ALA A 139 -4.26 22.86 -8.48
CA ALA A 139 -3.92 22.71 -9.89
C ALA A 139 -4.30 23.95 -10.72
N ILE A 140 -5.50 24.50 -10.49
CA ILE A 140 -5.98 25.71 -11.16
C ILE A 140 -5.12 26.93 -10.78
N VAL A 141 -4.83 27.11 -9.49
CA VAL A 141 -3.99 28.20 -9.00
C VAL A 141 -2.59 28.11 -9.60
N THR A 142 -1.99 26.91 -9.61
CA THR A 142 -0.67 26.69 -10.22
C THR A 142 -0.70 27.04 -11.70
N ALA A 143 -1.71 26.57 -12.45
CA ALA A 143 -1.87 26.89 -13.86
C ALA A 143 -2.02 28.40 -14.13
N ALA A 144 -2.84 29.09 -13.33
CA ALA A 144 -3.03 30.52 -13.44
C ALA A 144 -1.71 31.28 -13.23
N ILE A 145 -0.96 30.95 -12.17
CA ILE A 145 0.35 31.56 -11.91
C ILE A 145 1.32 31.30 -13.08
N GLY A 146 1.35 30.07 -13.60
CA GLY A 146 2.22 29.71 -14.73
C GLY A 146 1.91 30.51 -16.00
N LEU A 147 0.62 30.73 -16.29
CA LEU A 147 0.16 31.60 -17.38
C LEU A 147 0.55 33.06 -17.16
N PHE A 148 0.42 33.58 -15.93
CA PHE A 148 0.82 34.95 -15.61
C PHE A 148 2.32 35.20 -15.74
N GLN A 149 3.14 34.19 -15.46
CA GLN A 149 4.59 34.29 -15.60
C GLN A 149 5.10 34.07 -17.03
N ASP A 150 4.20 33.89 -18.01
CA ASP A 150 4.52 33.57 -19.42
C ASP A 150 5.51 32.41 -19.57
N THR A 151 5.40 31.42 -18.67
CA THR A 151 6.31 30.27 -18.63
C THR A 151 5.78 29.12 -19.49
N ALA A 152 6.65 28.55 -20.33
CA ALA A 152 6.30 27.38 -21.15
C ALA A 152 6.33 26.04 -20.36
N ALA A 153 6.73 26.06 -19.09
CA ALA A 153 6.97 24.86 -18.28
C ALA A 153 5.72 24.42 -17.49
N PHE A 154 4.75 23.80 -18.19
CA PHE A 154 3.51 23.26 -17.61
C PHE A 154 3.62 21.83 -17.04
N SER A 155 4.82 21.25 -16.98
CA SER A 155 5.02 19.85 -16.57
C SER A 155 4.47 19.53 -15.17
N THR A 156 4.60 20.46 -14.22
CA THR A 156 4.05 20.32 -12.87
C THR A 156 2.54 20.46 -12.82
N VAL A 157 1.94 21.33 -13.63
CA VAL A 157 0.48 21.45 -13.79
C VAL A 157 -0.09 20.15 -14.36
N PHE A 158 0.55 19.59 -15.39
CA PHE A 158 0.17 18.27 -15.92
C PHE A 158 0.29 17.17 -14.85
N ALA A 159 1.34 17.20 -14.02
CA ALA A 159 1.49 16.25 -12.91
C ALA A 159 0.38 16.41 -11.84
N GLN A 160 -0.04 17.64 -11.54
CA GLN A 160 -1.16 17.92 -10.62
C GLN A 160 -2.50 17.44 -11.18
N VAL A 161 -2.76 17.69 -12.48
CA VAL A 161 -3.96 17.18 -13.17
C VAL A 161 -3.96 15.66 -13.20
N LEU A 162 -2.82 15.05 -13.55
CA LEU A 162 -2.64 13.60 -13.54
C LEU A 162 -2.89 13.03 -12.14
N THR A 163 -2.39 13.68 -11.09
CA THR A 163 -2.65 13.28 -9.70
C THR A 163 -4.14 13.27 -9.38
N VAL A 164 -4.87 14.33 -9.74
CA VAL A 164 -6.33 14.41 -9.56
C VAL A 164 -7.05 13.29 -10.33
N VAL A 165 -6.66 13.05 -11.58
CA VAL A 165 -7.25 11.99 -12.42
C VAL A 165 -6.97 10.60 -11.84
N LEU A 166 -5.72 10.28 -11.55
CA LEU A 166 -5.33 8.97 -11.00
C LEU A 166 -6.01 8.70 -9.66
N ILE A 167 -6.03 9.69 -8.77
CA ILE A 167 -6.69 9.56 -7.46
C ILE A 167 -8.21 9.38 -7.63
N SER A 168 -8.83 10.07 -8.59
CA SER A 168 -10.25 9.87 -8.91
C SER A 168 -10.53 8.46 -9.43
N LEU A 169 -9.69 7.95 -10.33
CA LEU A 169 -9.80 6.59 -10.85
C LEU A 169 -9.65 5.55 -9.73
N LEU A 170 -8.68 5.73 -8.84
CA LEU A 170 -8.50 4.86 -7.67
C LEU A 170 -9.68 4.94 -6.70
N ALA A 171 -10.18 6.15 -6.40
CA ALA A 171 -11.33 6.36 -5.53
C ALA A 171 -12.63 5.72 -6.09
N VAL A 172 -12.76 5.61 -7.42
CA VAL A 172 -13.85 4.89 -8.09
C VAL A 172 -13.58 3.37 -8.10
N ALA A 173 -12.33 2.94 -8.27
CA ALA A 173 -11.99 1.53 -8.41
C ALA A 173 -11.98 0.76 -7.08
N ILE A 174 -11.43 1.35 -6.01
CA ILE A 174 -11.25 0.70 -4.70
C ILE A 174 -12.58 0.18 -4.10
N PRO A 175 -13.68 0.95 -4.06
CA PRO A 175 -14.95 0.45 -3.51
C PRO A 175 -15.57 -0.70 -4.33
N ARG A 176 -15.12 -0.91 -5.57
CA ARG A 176 -15.55 -2.01 -6.43
C ARG A 176 -14.70 -3.27 -6.27
N ALA A 177 -13.60 -3.19 -5.52
CA ALA A 177 -12.76 -4.34 -5.23
C ALA A 177 -13.54 -5.39 -4.45
N ARG A 178 -13.24 -6.67 -4.67
CA ARG A 178 -13.85 -7.76 -3.91
C ARG A 178 -13.46 -7.62 -2.42
N PRO A 179 -14.43 -7.45 -1.50
CA PRO A 179 -14.16 -7.39 -0.08
C PRO A 179 -13.78 -8.77 0.46
N GLU A 180 -12.97 -8.81 1.51
CA GLU A 180 -12.76 -10.02 2.30
C GLU A 180 -13.64 -9.98 3.55
N ILE A 181 -14.79 -10.65 3.46
CA ILE A 181 -15.75 -10.81 4.56
C ILE A 181 -15.48 -12.14 5.26
N ASP A 182 -15.48 -12.11 6.59
CA ASP A 182 -15.27 -13.29 7.41
C ASP A 182 -16.54 -14.13 7.46
N ALA A 183 -16.44 -15.42 7.17
CA ALA A 183 -17.57 -16.35 7.26
C ALA A 183 -18.04 -16.56 8.70
N ALA A 184 -17.16 -16.42 9.70
CA ALA A 184 -17.51 -16.59 11.10
C ALA A 184 -18.40 -15.43 11.59
N GLN A 185 -18.17 -14.21 11.14
CA GLN A 185 -18.96 -13.02 11.50
C GLN A 185 -19.20 -12.10 10.28
N PRO A 186 -20.11 -12.46 9.37
CA PRO A 186 -20.29 -11.75 8.12
C PRO A 186 -20.71 -10.29 8.26
N SER A 187 -21.69 -9.99 9.12
CA SER A 187 -22.23 -8.63 9.23
C SER A 187 -21.25 -7.68 9.93
N VAL A 188 -20.58 -8.16 10.98
CA VAL A 188 -19.57 -7.39 11.72
C VAL A 188 -18.32 -7.14 10.87
N SER A 189 -17.85 -8.13 10.13
CA SER A 189 -16.69 -7.94 9.24
C SER A 189 -17.01 -7.00 8.07
N ALA A 190 -18.24 -7.03 7.54
CA ALA A 190 -18.69 -6.09 6.53
C ALA A 190 -18.78 -4.65 7.06
N SER A 191 -19.30 -4.43 8.28
CA SER A 191 -19.39 -3.09 8.86
C SER A 191 -18.01 -2.46 9.08
N ARG A 192 -17.06 -3.24 9.64
CA ARG A 192 -15.65 -2.84 9.81
C ARG A 192 -15.01 -2.50 8.47
N TYR A 193 -15.26 -3.30 7.44
CA TYR A 193 -14.72 -3.06 6.11
C TYR A 193 -15.27 -1.77 5.49
N ARG A 194 -16.54 -1.42 5.73
CA ARG A 194 -17.11 -0.13 5.27
C ARG A 194 -16.43 1.06 5.94
N GLU A 195 -16.25 1.03 7.26
CA GLU A 195 -15.54 2.10 7.98
C GLU A 195 -14.08 2.21 7.54
N TYR A 196 -13.41 1.07 7.34
CA TYR A 196 -12.07 1.02 6.77
C TYR A 196 -12.01 1.68 5.39
N LEU A 197 -12.92 1.34 4.47
CA LEU A 197 -12.99 1.95 3.15
C LEU A 197 -13.24 3.46 3.21
N HIS A 198 -14.12 3.93 4.10
CA HIS A 198 -14.31 5.36 4.30
C HIS A 198 -13.00 6.05 4.66
N GLY A 199 -12.27 5.52 5.65
CA GLY A 199 -10.97 6.08 6.06
C GLY A 199 -9.92 6.07 4.94
N VAL A 200 -9.81 4.96 4.20
CA VAL A 200 -8.88 4.84 3.06
C VAL A 200 -9.21 5.87 1.99
N LEU A 201 -10.47 6.00 1.59
CA LEU A 201 -10.88 6.94 0.54
C LEU A 201 -10.64 8.38 0.97
N SER A 202 -10.99 8.75 2.20
CA SER A 202 -10.75 10.10 2.70
C SER A 202 -9.25 10.43 2.74
N LEU A 203 -8.41 9.51 3.24
CA LEU A 203 -6.96 9.69 3.24
C LEU A 203 -6.38 9.77 1.83
N LEU A 204 -6.86 8.94 0.90
CA LEU A 204 -6.44 8.96 -0.50
C LEU A 204 -6.75 10.30 -1.17
N LEU A 205 -7.97 10.82 -1.00
CA LEU A 205 -8.40 12.10 -1.57
C LEU A 205 -7.64 13.29 -0.95
N VAL A 206 -7.45 13.30 0.37
CA VAL A 206 -6.66 14.34 1.06
C VAL A 206 -5.20 14.31 0.62
N SER A 207 -4.63 13.11 0.44
CA SER A 207 -3.24 12.95 -0.03
C SER A 207 -3.00 13.59 -1.40
N ALA A 208 -4.01 13.62 -2.28
CA ALA A 208 -3.92 14.33 -3.56
C ALA A 208 -3.71 15.84 -3.36
N GLY A 209 -4.39 16.43 -2.37
CA GLY A 209 -4.19 17.83 -2.00
C GLY A 209 -2.79 18.09 -1.47
N CYS A 210 -2.27 17.20 -0.62
CA CYS A 210 -0.90 17.28 -0.10
C CYS A 210 0.15 17.19 -1.23
N VAL A 211 -0.01 16.26 -2.16
CA VAL A 211 0.86 16.15 -3.35
C VAL A 211 0.79 17.42 -4.19
N ASN A 212 -0.42 17.91 -4.50
CA ASN A 212 -0.58 19.11 -5.32
C ASN A 212 -0.05 20.37 -4.63
N ALA A 213 -0.10 20.44 -3.30
CA ALA A 213 0.48 21.54 -2.53
C ALA A 213 2.02 21.54 -2.64
N THR A 214 2.66 20.37 -2.52
CA THR A 214 4.10 20.25 -2.77
C THR A 214 4.44 20.62 -4.22
N LEU A 215 3.68 20.13 -5.20
CA LEU A 215 3.90 20.44 -6.61
C LEU A 215 3.71 21.94 -6.92
N LEU A 216 2.81 22.64 -6.23
CA LEU A 216 2.66 24.09 -6.35
C LEU A 216 3.95 24.78 -5.92
N VAL A 217 4.49 24.46 -4.74
CA VAL A 217 5.75 25.08 -4.25
C VAL A 217 6.92 24.75 -5.18
N VAL A 218 7.00 23.51 -5.67
CA VAL A 218 7.99 23.12 -6.69
C VAL A 218 7.85 23.95 -7.96
N SER A 219 6.62 24.23 -8.40
CA SER A 219 6.37 25.09 -9.58
C SER A 219 6.85 26.51 -9.34
N LEU A 220 6.56 27.09 -8.17
CA LEU A 220 7.02 28.42 -7.80
C LEU A 220 8.55 28.53 -7.75
N GLN A 221 9.23 27.48 -7.30
CA GLN A 221 10.69 27.41 -7.32
C GLN A 221 11.24 27.26 -8.75
N LEU A 222 10.62 26.43 -9.59
CA LEU A 222 11.02 26.24 -10.99
C LEU A 222 10.84 27.50 -11.85
N TRP A 223 9.82 28.30 -11.56
CA TRP A 223 9.58 29.58 -12.23
C TRP A 223 10.29 30.76 -11.55
N GLU A 224 11.20 30.48 -10.62
CA GLU A 224 12.00 31.49 -9.90
C GLU A 224 11.18 32.55 -9.16
N VAL A 225 9.89 32.27 -8.89
CA VAL A 225 9.00 33.14 -8.10
C VAL A 225 9.37 33.11 -6.63
N VAL A 226 9.87 31.96 -6.15
CA VAL A 226 10.33 31.74 -4.79
C VAL A 226 11.73 31.14 -4.83
N GLU A 227 12.63 31.65 -3.99
CA GLU A 227 13.99 31.13 -3.89
C GLU A 227 14.02 29.66 -3.45
N THR A 228 14.91 28.89 -4.05
CA THR A 228 15.17 27.50 -3.66
C THR A 228 16.05 27.46 -2.41
N SER A 229 15.44 27.70 -1.25
CA SER A 229 16.09 27.62 0.05
C SER A 229 15.67 26.36 0.82
N VAL A 230 16.52 25.94 1.79
CA VAL A 230 16.23 24.80 2.67
C VAL A 230 14.90 24.99 3.43
N PRO A 231 14.62 26.16 4.06
CA PRO A 231 13.35 26.36 4.76
C PRO A 231 12.11 26.23 3.87
N VAL A 232 12.14 26.83 2.67
CA VAL A 232 11.02 26.74 1.71
C VAL A 232 10.79 25.28 1.29
N THR A 233 11.88 24.57 1.02
CA THR A 233 11.82 23.15 0.64
C THR A 233 11.23 22.31 1.78
N ILE A 234 11.64 22.53 3.04
CA ILE A 234 11.06 21.82 4.19
C ILE A 234 9.54 22.07 4.26
N VAL A 235 9.12 23.33 4.16
CA VAL A 235 7.69 23.70 4.20
C VAL A 235 6.91 23.03 3.06
N ALA A 236 7.49 22.94 1.86
CA ALA A 236 6.88 22.28 0.71
C ALA A 236 6.52 20.82 0.96
N TYR A 237 7.32 20.10 1.75
CA TYR A 237 7.13 18.68 2.05
C TYR A 237 6.33 18.41 3.34
N LEU A 238 6.06 19.42 4.18
CA LEU A 238 5.25 19.26 5.40
C LEU A 238 3.86 18.61 5.14
N PRO A 239 3.11 18.99 4.09
CA PRO A 239 1.83 18.33 3.78
C PRO A 239 1.98 16.84 3.50
N LEU A 240 3.04 16.43 2.78
CA LEU A 240 3.31 15.02 2.48
C LEU A 240 3.72 14.25 3.73
N VAL A 241 4.53 14.85 4.61
CA VAL A 241 4.89 14.24 5.90
C VAL A 241 3.63 14.06 6.75
N ALA A 242 2.74 15.05 6.81
CA ALA A 242 1.47 14.96 7.53
C ALA A 242 0.57 13.85 6.96
N ALA A 243 0.43 13.76 5.63
CA ALA A 243 -0.31 12.68 4.98
C ALA A 243 0.29 11.31 5.30
N PHE A 244 1.62 11.17 5.25
CA PHE A 244 2.32 9.93 5.60
C PHE A 244 2.05 9.52 7.06
N VAL A 245 2.14 10.45 8.01
CA VAL A 245 1.83 10.19 9.43
C VAL A 245 0.36 9.80 9.61
N ALA A 246 -0.57 10.45 8.89
CA ALA A 246 -1.99 10.11 8.93
C ALA A 246 -2.25 8.68 8.42
N TRP A 247 -1.60 8.27 7.32
CA TRP A 247 -1.66 6.89 6.80
C TRP A 247 -1.09 5.88 7.78
N LEU A 248 0.04 6.21 8.43
CA LEU A 248 0.66 5.35 9.43
C LEU A 248 -0.27 5.18 10.65
N ALA A 249 -0.77 6.27 11.20
CA ALA A 249 -1.70 6.27 12.33
C ALA A 249 -2.98 5.49 12.00
N PHE A 250 -3.55 5.70 10.81
CA PHE A 250 -4.72 4.96 10.34
C PHE A 250 -4.43 3.47 10.19
N SER A 251 -3.29 3.09 9.60
CA SER A 251 -2.91 1.69 9.42
C SER A 251 -2.73 0.98 10.77
N VAL A 252 -2.13 1.65 11.76
CA VAL A 252 -1.99 1.11 13.12
C VAL A 252 -3.35 0.97 13.82
N ARG A 253 -4.24 1.97 13.67
CA ARG A 253 -5.57 2.00 14.31
C ARG A 253 -6.54 1.00 13.70
N ALA A 254 -6.66 0.97 12.38
CA ALA A 254 -7.62 0.11 11.68
C ALA A 254 -7.10 -1.32 11.46
N GLY A 255 -5.78 -1.49 11.33
CA GLY A 255 -5.18 -2.75 10.88
C GLY A 255 -5.57 -3.10 9.44
N ASP A 256 -5.15 -4.28 8.99
CA ASP A 256 -5.54 -4.79 7.67
C ASP A 256 -7.05 -5.04 7.57
N ALA A 257 -7.67 -4.53 6.49
CA ALA A 257 -9.11 -4.57 6.21
C ALA A 257 -10.04 -4.10 7.36
N GLY A 258 -9.53 -3.29 8.31
CA GLY A 258 -10.33 -2.77 9.42
C GLY A 258 -10.51 -3.73 10.60
N HIS A 259 -9.75 -4.84 10.69
CA HIS A 259 -9.97 -5.85 11.73
C HIS A 259 -9.79 -5.36 13.18
N ARG A 260 -9.15 -4.22 13.39
CA ARG A 260 -8.97 -3.58 14.72
C ARG A 260 -10.04 -2.53 15.02
N LEU A 261 -10.90 -2.21 14.06
CA LEU A 261 -12.00 -1.27 14.28
C LEU A 261 -13.07 -1.91 15.16
N SER A 262 -13.73 -1.08 15.96
CA SER A 262 -14.82 -1.52 16.82
C SER A 262 -15.95 -2.10 15.97
N PRO A 263 -16.52 -3.26 16.36
CA PRO A 263 -17.65 -3.82 15.65
C PRO A 263 -18.86 -2.89 15.80
N THR A 264 -19.75 -2.91 14.81
CA THR A 264 -21.06 -2.26 14.91
C THR A 264 -22.11 -3.35 15.12
N GLY A 265 -22.61 -3.46 16.34
CA GLY A 265 -23.53 -4.52 16.74
C GLY A 265 -22.82 -5.79 17.22
N ASP A 266 -23.61 -6.68 17.83
CA ASP A 266 -23.16 -7.97 18.32
C ASP A 266 -23.70 -9.08 17.42
N GLU A 267 -22.80 -9.86 16.83
CA GLU A 267 -23.10 -11.03 16.00
C GLU A 267 -22.46 -12.27 16.62
N ALA A 268 -23.27 -13.30 16.87
CA ALA A 268 -22.77 -14.59 17.31
C ALA A 268 -21.93 -15.23 16.19
N GLU A 269 -20.80 -15.84 16.56
CA GLU A 269 -19.97 -16.55 15.59
C GLU A 269 -20.75 -17.71 14.95
N THR A 270 -20.74 -17.76 13.63
CA THR A 270 -21.28 -18.89 12.88
C THR A 270 -20.33 -20.09 13.00
N PRO A 271 -20.82 -21.33 12.80
CA PRO A 271 -19.95 -22.51 12.81
C PRO A 271 -19.07 -22.63 11.56
N TYR A 272 -19.06 -21.61 10.68
CA TYR A 272 -18.33 -21.64 9.43
C TYR A 272 -16.99 -20.93 9.54
N GLU A 273 -15.96 -21.59 9.01
CA GLU A 273 -14.64 -21.02 8.81
C GLU A 273 -14.52 -20.45 7.40
N GLN A 274 -13.72 -19.40 7.26
CA GLN A 274 -13.47 -18.81 5.95
C GLN A 274 -12.76 -19.82 5.04
N ARG A 275 -13.35 -20.04 3.86
CA ARG A 275 -12.85 -20.99 2.87
C ARG A 275 -11.38 -20.76 2.52
N ASP A 276 -10.62 -21.85 2.46
CA ASP A 276 -9.25 -21.82 1.99
C ASP A 276 -9.18 -21.54 0.49
N ASP A 277 -8.65 -20.37 0.13
CA ASP A 277 -8.43 -19.93 -1.24
C ASP A 277 -6.93 -19.80 -1.60
N ASP A 278 -6.03 -20.39 -0.79
CA ASP A 278 -4.56 -20.28 -0.94
C ASP A 278 -4.05 -20.66 -2.34
N ARG A 279 -4.74 -21.55 -3.05
CA ARG A 279 -4.38 -21.97 -4.41
C ARG A 279 -4.32 -20.85 -5.44
N PHE A 280 -5.00 -19.73 -5.19
CA PHE A 280 -5.05 -18.56 -6.09
C PHE A 280 -4.04 -17.47 -5.72
N TRP A 281 -3.30 -17.67 -4.63
CA TRP A 281 -2.38 -16.69 -4.09
C TRP A 281 -0.93 -17.15 -4.28
N HIS A 282 -0.15 -16.30 -4.94
CA HIS A 282 1.23 -16.54 -5.31
C HIS A 282 2.17 -15.51 -4.67
N ALA A 283 3.47 -15.78 -4.72
CA ALA A 283 4.51 -14.94 -4.16
C ALA A 283 4.22 -14.55 -2.69
N ALA A 284 3.97 -15.54 -1.83
CA ALA A 284 3.66 -15.33 -0.40
C ALA A 284 2.43 -14.44 -0.15
N GLY A 285 1.35 -14.60 -0.92
CA GLY A 285 0.11 -13.83 -0.74
C GLY A 285 0.14 -12.43 -1.34
N MET A 286 1.13 -12.14 -2.19
CA MET A 286 1.30 -10.83 -2.82
C MET A 286 0.62 -10.70 -4.19
N VAL A 287 0.50 -11.81 -4.91
CA VAL A 287 -0.04 -11.86 -6.28
C VAL A 287 -1.28 -12.76 -6.29
N TYR A 288 -2.37 -12.27 -6.87
CA TYR A 288 -3.61 -13.03 -7.00
C TYR A 288 -3.87 -13.39 -8.47
N LEU A 289 -4.23 -14.64 -8.71
CA LEU A 289 -4.56 -15.14 -10.04
C LEU A 289 -5.74 -16.10 -9.96
N ASN A 290 -6.91 -15.64 -10.40
CA ASN A 290 -8.10 -16.47 -10.54
C ASN A 290 -8.93 -16.03 -11.76
N ARG A 291 -8.92 -16.85 -12.82
CA ARG A 291 -9.68 -16.58 -14.05
C ARG A 291 -11.20 -16.66 -13.87
N ASN A 292 -11.66 -17.35 -12.82
CA ASN A 292 -13.09 -17.51 -12.52
C ASN A 292 -13.62 -16.40 -11.60
N ASP A 293 -12.75 -15.52 -11.10
CA ASP A 293 -13.14 -14.37 -10.29
C ASP A 293 -13.27 -13.14 -11.19
N PRO A 294 -14.50 -12.58 -11.38
CA PRO A 294 -14.71 -11.41 -12.22
C PRO A 294 -14.19 -10.11 -11.60
N ALA A 295 -13.73 -10.12 -10.34
CA ALA A 295 -13.17 -8.93 -9.72
C ALA A 295 -11.82 -8.56 -10.35
N LEU A 296 -11.69 -7.30 -10.78
CA LEU A 296 -10.43 -6.73 -11.26
C LEU A 296 -9.46 -6.48 -10.09
N LEU A 297 -9.97 -5.95 -8.97
CA LEU A 297 -9.21 -5.64 -7.77
C LEU A 297 -9.63 -6.54 -6.63
N VAL A 298 -8.64 -7.06 -5.90
CA VAL A 298 -8.83 -7.91 -4.72
C VAL A 298 -7.94 -7.39 -3.60
N HIS A 299 -8.44 -7.46 -2.37
CA HIS A 299 -7.66 -7.07 -1.19
C HIS A 299 -6.49 -8.04 -1.01
N ARG A 300 -5.25 -7.53 -0.90
CA ARG A 300 -4.04 -8.34 -0.76
C ARG A 300 -3.98 -8.95 0.64
N ARG A 301 -3.44 -10.16 0.74
CA ARG A 301 -3.34 -10.87 2.03
C ARG A 301 -2.15 -10.46 2.90
N VAL A 302 -1.14 -9.84 2.29
CA VAL A 302 0.05 -9.33 2.96
C VAL A 302 0.20 -7.85 2.67
N GLY A 303 0.16 -7.05 3.74
CA GLY A 303 0.19 -5.60 3.67
C GLY A 303 -1.20 -4.98 3.47
N THR A 304 -1.27 -3.66 3.56
CA THR A 304 -2.53 -2.90 3.58
C THR A 304 -2.87 -2.36 2.18
N TYR A 305 -3.12 -3.24 1.21
CA TYR A 305 -3.28 -2.82 -0.21
C TYR A 305 -4.24 -3.70 -1.01
N TRP A 306 -4.66 -3.19 -2.17
CA TRP A 306 -5.31 -3.97 -3.23
C TRP A 306 -4.30 -4.45 -4.26
N THR A 307 -4.58 -5.58 -4.89
CA THR A 307 -3.83 -6.13 -6.01
C THR A 307 -4.75 -6.38 -7.20
N LEU A 308 -4.17 -6.38 -8.40
CA LEU A 308 -4.89 -6.77 -9.61
C LEU A 308 -5.06 -8.29 -9.64
N ASN A 309 -6.25 -8.75 -10.02
CA ASN A 309 -6.45 -10.15 -10.39
C ASN A 309 -5.83 -10.41 -11.76
N LEU A 310 -4.69 -11.09 -11.81
CA LEU A 310 -4.00 -11.42 -13.06
C LEU A 310 -4.74 -12.47 -13.91
N GLY A 311 -5.81 -13.07 -13.38
CA GLY A 311 -6.76 -13.86 -14.16
C GLY A 311 -7.73 -13.02 -14.99
N HIS A 312 -7.84 -11.72 -14.72
CA HIS A 312 -8.76 -10.81 -15.39
C HIS A 312 -8.08 -10.12 -16.59
N PRO A 313 -8.68 -10.11 -17.81
CA PRO A 313 -8.04 -9.56 -19.00
C PRO A 313 -7.72 -8.06 -18.89
N ILE A 314 -8.61 -7.27 -18.27
CA ILE A 314 -8.37 -5.83 -18.03
C ILE A 314 -7.13 -5.58 -17.17
N ALA A 315 -6.74 -6.50 -16.28
CA ALA A 315 -5.51 -6.33 -15.50
C ALA A 315 -4.27 -6.21 -16.39
N TRP A 316 -4.21 -7.02 -17.47
CA TRP A 316 -3.11 -6.98 -18.43
C TRP A 316 -3.14 -5.72 -19.30
N LEU A 317 -4.33 -5.22 -19.65
CA LEU A 317 -4.44 -3.92 -20.34
C LEU A 317 -3.93 -2.77 -19.47
N VAL A 318 -4.28 -2.76 -18.18
CA VAL A 318 -3.78 -1.76 -17.22
C VAL A 318 -2.26 -1.87 -17.08
N LEU A 319 -1.71 -3.08 -16.92
CA LEU A 319 -0.26 -3.31 -16.82
C LEU A 319 0.47 -2.88 -18.10
N ALA A 320 -0.08 -3.19 -19.28
CA ALA A 320 0.48 -2.76 -20.56
C ALA A 320 0.46 -1.24 -20.70
N ALA A 321 -0.65 -0.58 -20.33
CA ALA A 321 -0.74 0.88 -20.36
C ALA A 321 0.30 1.55 -19.45
N VAL A 322 0.47 1.03 -18.21
CA VAL A 322 1.50 1.51 -17.28
C VAL A 322 2.91 1.27 -17.83
N ALA A 323 3.16 0.09 -18.41
CA ALA A 323 4.46 -0.24 -19.00
C ALA A 323 4.79 0.68 -20.19
N VAL A 324 3.84 0.90 -21.10
CA VAL A 324 3.99 1.82 -22.23
C VAL A 324 4.23 3.25 -21.74
N ALA A 325 3.46 3.74 -20.77
CA ALA A 325 3.67 5.05 -20.18
C ALA A 325 5.08 5.19 -19.56
N GLY A 326 5.54 4.15 -18.85
CA GLY A 326 6.89 4.10 -18.29
C GLY A 326 8.00 4.12 -19.36
N VAL A 327 7.83 3.38 -20.46
CA VAL A 327 8.76 3.37 -21.59
C VAL A 327 8.78 4.74 -22.28
N LEU A 328 7.61 5.35 -22.53
CA LEU A 328 7.51 6.68 -23.14
C LEU A 328 8.19 7.77 -22.29
N ALA A 329 8.04 7.68 -20.97
CA ALA A 329 8.74 8.56 -20.03
C ALA A 329 10.26 8.31 -20.02
N GLY A 330 10.69 7.04 -20.02
CA GLY A 330 12.12 6.67 -19.98
C GLY A 330 12.88 6.91 -21.29
N THR A 331 12.19 6.93 -22.43
CA THR A 331 12.79 7.13 -23.77
C THR A 331 12.82 8.60 -24.19
N GLY A 332 12.33 9.53 -23.37
CA GLY A 332 12.36 10.96 -23.67
C GLY A 332 11.40 11.42 -24.77
N VAL A 333 10.51 10.53 -25.26
CA VAL A 333 9.39 10.90 -26.13
C VAL A 333 8.46 11.89 -25.41
N VAL A 334 8.40 11.79 -24.07
CA VAL A 334 7.98 12.88 -23.18
C VAL A 334 9.24 13.56 -22.66
N THR A 335 9.54 14.77 -23.13
CA THR A 335 10.68 15.55 -22.66
C THR A 335 10.44 16.04 -21.23
N LEU A 336 11.11 15.41 -20.26
CA LEU A 336 11.28 16.02 -18.93
C LEU A 336 12.33 17.13 -19.07
N PRO A 337 12.12 18.32 -18.46
CA PRO A 337 13.08 19.41 -18.55
C PRO A 337 14.44 18.94 -18.04
N ALA A 338 15.48 19.13 -18.86
CA ALA A 338 16.85 18.82 -18.48
C ALA A 338 17.21 19.61 -17.22
N LYS A 339 17.84 18.93 -16.24
CA LYS A 339 18.50 19.65 -15.14
C LYS A 339 19.55 20.56 -15.77
N GLY A 340 19.40 21.87 -15.59
CA GLY A 340 20.45 22.84 -15.91
C GLY A 340 21.76 22.38 -15.25
N ALA A 341 22.83 22.42 -16.03
CA ALA A 341 24.18 22.11 -15.59
C ALA A 341 24.70 23.15 -14.58
#